data_AF-A0A6J4N0A0-F1
#
_entry.id   AF-A0A6J4N0A0-F1
#
_cell.length_a   1.000
_cell.length_b   1.000
_cell.length_c   1.000
_cell.angle_alpha   90.00
_cell.angle_beta   90.00
_cell.angle_gamma   90.00
#
_symmetry.space_group_name_H-M   'P 1'
#
loop_
_entity.id
_entity.type
_entity.pdbx_description
1 polymer ?
#
loop_
_entity_poly.entity_id
_entity_poly.type
_entity_poly.pdbx_seq_one_letter_code
_entity_poly.pdbx_strand_id
1 'polypeptide(L)'
;MTFAEVRELAPAFAWDAYATAMGATEATLAEVVVRQPTFFSHLSGTVAETDLEDWKAWAALKVVRAAAPYLASEFVATNFDFYGRTLSGTPQLRARWKRGVAFVEGCVGEAVCRLYV
;
A
#
# COMPACT_ATOMS: atom_id res chain seq x y z
N MET A 1 9.03 9.44 -18.62
CA MET A 1 8.73 10.85 -18.30
C MET A 1 9.67 11.24 -17.19
N THR A 2 10.24 12.43 -17.28
CA THR A 2 11.19 12.92 -16.29
C THR A 2 10.49 13.16 -14.95
N PHE A 3 11.24 13.15 -13.85
CA PHE A 3 10.64 13.49 -12.55
C PHE A 3 10.08 14.91 -12.51
N ALA A 4 10.64 15.84 -13.30
CA ALA A 4 10.09 17.18 -13.46
C ALA A 4 8.67 17.16 -14.07
N GLU A 5 8.47 16.39 -15.14
CA GLU A 5 7.15 16.21 -15.75
C GLU A 5 6.13 15.58 -14.78
N VAL A 6 6.58 14.66 -13.90
CA VAL A 6 5.71 14.08 -12.85
C VAL A 6 5.29 15.14 -11.82
N ARG A 7 6.21 16.03 -11.42
CA ARG A 7 5.90 17.13 -10.49
C ARG A 7 4.88 18.09 -11.10
N GLU A 8 5.03 18.42 -12.39
CA GLU A 8 4.08 19.27 -13.13
C GLU A 8 2.70 18.63 -13.26
N LEU A 9 2.64 17.31 -13.34
CA LEU A 9 1.37 16.58 -13.44
C LEU A 9 0.55 16.63 -12.13
N ALA A 10 1.22 16.74 -10.97
CA ALA A 10 0.54 16.90 -9.69
C ALA A 10 1.27 17.86 -8.73
N PRO A 11 1.25 19.17 -8.98
CA PRO A 11 2.06 20.14 -8.26
C PRO A 11 1.67 20.31 -6.78
N ALA A 12 0.44 19.98 -6.39
CA ALA A 12 0.00 20.05 -5.00
C ALA A 12 0.56 18.91 -4.13
N PHE A 13 1.05 17.83 -4.75
CA PHE A 13 1.61 16.71 -4.00
C PHE A 13 3.08 16.98 -3.63
N ALA A 14 3.45 16.66 -2.40
CA ALA A 14 4.80 16.90 -1.86
C ALA A 14 5.84 15.87 -2.38
N TRP A 15 6.15 15.93 -3.68
CA TRP A 15 7.01 14.98 -4.38
C TRP A 15 8.41 14.84 -3.78
N ASP A 16 9.02 15.94 -3.32
CA ASP A 16 10.37 15.91 -2.78
C ASP A 16 10.43 15.23 -1.41
N ALA A 17 9.42 15.48 -0.57
CA ALA A 17 9.25 14.79 0.70
C ALA A 17 8.97 13.29 0.47
N TYR A 18 8.15 12.97 -0.52
CA TYR A 18 7.85 11.60 -0.91
C TYR A 18 9.09 10.85 -1.42
N ALA A 19 9.86 11.46 -2.33
CA ALA A 19 11.11 10.89 -2.85
C ALA A 19 12.12 10.64 -1.73
N THR A 20 12.28 11.61 -0.82
CA THR A 20 13.16 11.48 0.35
C THR A 20 12.72 10.35 1.27
N ALA A 21 11.42 10.27 1.59
CA ALA A 21 10.88 9.22 2.47
C ALA A 21 11.02 7.82 1.87
N MET A 22 11.01 7.69 0.54
CA MET A 22 11.28 6.43 -0.15
C MET A 22 12.77 6.07 -0.23
N GLY A 23 13.68 6.99 0.13
CA GLY A 23 15.12 6.83 -0.10
C GLY A 23 15.49 6.90 -1.59
N ALA A 24 14.67 7.55 -2.41
CA ALA A 24 14.92 7.70 -3.83
C ALA A 24 16.00 8.76 -4.08
N THR A 25 16.83 8.53 -5.10
CA THR A 25 17.82 9.50 -5.59
C THR A 25 17.36 10.11 -6.90
N GLU A 26 17.96 11.23 -7.31
CA GLU A 26 17.73 11.80 -8.64
C GLU A 26 17.99 10.77 -9.76
N ALA A 27 19.03 9.94 -9.60
CA ALA A 27 19.35 8.88 -10.55
C ALA A 27 18.24 7.82 -10.61
N THR A 28 17.63 7.48 -9.48
CA THR A 28 16.52 6.51 -9.40
C THR A 28 15.24 7.04 -10.06
N LEU A 29 15.05 8.36 -10.07
CA LEU A 29 13.86 9.02 -10.61
C LEU A 29 14.09 9.72 -11.96
N ALA A 30 15.26 9.54 -12.57
CA ALA A 30 15.61 10.20 -13.83
C ALA A 30 14.53 9.97 -14.91
N GLU A 31 14.02 8.74 -15.00
CA GLU A 31 12.89 8.37 -15.84
C GLU A 31 11.86 7.58 -15.03
N VAL A 32 10.61 8.04 -15.06
CA VAL A 32 9.47 7.44 -14.37
C VAL A 32 8.44 6.96 -15.39
N VAL A 33 7.87 5.79 -15.14
CA VAL A 33 6.72 5.25 -15.90
C VAL A 33 5.44 5.54 -15.12
N VAL A 34 4.71 6.58 -15.54
CA VAL A 34 3.38 6.88 -14.98
C VAL A 34 2.32 6.13 -15.78
N ARG A 35 1.76 5.06 -15.19
CA ARG A 35 0.79 4.19 -15.86
C ARG A 35 -0.58 4.85 -16.12
N GLN A 36 -0.97 5.82 -15.29
CA GLN A 36 -2.24 6.53 -15.43
C GLN A 36 -2.02 8.04 -15.18
N PRO A 37 -1.60 8.82 -16.19
CA PRO A 37 -1.31 10.24 -15.98
C PRO A 37 -2.50 11.05 -15.45
N THR A 38 -3.72 10.76 -15.93
CA THR A 38 -4.94 11.46 -15.50
C THR A 38 -5.25 11.27 -14.02
N PHE A 39 -4.83 10.16 -13.40
CA PHE A 39 -4.99 9.98 -11.96
C PHE A 39 -4.20 11.03 -11.17
N PHE A 40 -2.98 11.34 -11.59
CA PHE A 40 -2.12 12.30 -10.88
C PHE A 40 -2.61 13.74 -11.04
N SER A 41 -3.11 14.11 -12.22
CA SER A 41 -3.75 15.43 -12.39
C SER A 41 -4.96 15.61 -11.46
N HIS A 42 -5.79 14.58 -11.31
CA HIS A 42 -6.91 14.63 -10.36
C HIS A 42 -6.45 14.58 -8.90
N LEU A 43 -5.44 13.77 -8.57
CA LEU A 43 -4.84 13.70 -7.24
C LEU A 43 -4.38 15.07 -6.78
N SER A 44 -3.77 15.87 -7.65
CA SER A 44 -3.34 17.23 -7.32
C SER A 44 -4.50 18.10 -6.84
N GLY A 45 -5.65 18.04 -7.51
CA GLY A 45 -6.85 18.75 -7.10
C GLY A 45 -7.33 18.26 -5.73
N THR A 46 -7.47 16.94 -5.56
CA THR A 46 -7.91 16.35 -4.29
C THR A 46 -6.99 16.70 -3.11
N VAL A 47 -5.67 16.70 -3.32
CA VAL A 47 -4.70 17.07 -2.28
C VAL A 47 -4.84 18.55 -1.88
N ALA A 48 -5.11 19.44 -2.84
CA ALA A 48 -5.30 20.86 -2.57
C ALA A 48 -6.65 21.18 -1.88
N GLU A 49 -7.70 20.40 -2.17
CA GLU A 49 -9.06 20.67 -1.71
C GLU A 49 -9.43 19.95 -0.40
N THR A 50 -8.77 18.84 -0.08
CA THR A 50 -9.14 17.98 1.06
C THR A 50 -8.37 18.38 2.31
N ASP A 51 -9.08 18.46 3.44
CA ASP A 51 -8.50 18.80 4.73
C ASP A 51 -7.43 17.77 5.15
N LEU A 52 -6.36 18.26 5.79
CA LEU A 52 -5.25 17.42 6.24
C LEU A 52 -5.71 16.32 7.22
N GLU A 53 -6.72 16.59 8.04
CA GLU A 53 -7.24 15.61 9.00
C GLU A 53 -7.90 14.41 8.30
N ASP A 54 -8.53 14.61 7.15
CA ASP A 54 -9.09 13.51 6.34
C ASP A 54 -7.98 12.65 5.74
N TRP A 55 -6.89 13.27 5.27
CA TRP A 55 -5.71 12.54 4.80
C TRP A 55 -5.05 11.73 5.91
N LYS A 56 -4.93 12.29 7.12
CA LYS A 56 -4.41 11.56 8.29
C LYS A 56 -5.30 10.38 8.66
N ALA A 57 -6.62 10.58 8.69
CA ALA A 57 -7.57 9.52 8.98
C ALA A 57 -7.50 8.39 7.92
N TRP A 58 -7.45 8.76 6.64
CA TRP A 58 -7.27 7.81 5.54
C TRP A 58 -5.96 7.03 5.67
N ALA A 59 -4.84 7.71 5.92
CA ALA A 59 -3.53 7.07 6.07
C ALA A 59 -3.48 6.14 7.29
N ALA A 60 -4.04 6.56 8.43
CA ALA A 60 -4.15 5.73 9.62
C ALA A 60 -4.93 4.44 9.34
N LEU A 61 -6.06 4.53 8.63
CA LEU A 61 -6.83 3.35 8.23
C LEU A 61 -6.02 2.42 7.32
N LYS A 62 -5.22 2.96 6.37
CA LYS A 62 -4.35 2.15 5.51
C LYS A 62 -3.32 1.38 6.33
N VAL A 63 -2.67 2.03 7.29
CA VAL A 63 -1.67 1.41 8.17
C VAL A 63 -2.30 0.33 9.04
N VAL A 64 -3.39 0.65 9.75
CA VAL A 64 -4.10 -0.30 10.61
C VAL A 64 -4.56 -1.52 9.82
N ARG A 65 -5.13 -1.32 8.62
CA ARG A 65 -5.54 -2.42 7.75
C ARG A 65 -4.37 -3.31 7.33
N ALA A 66 -3.24 -2.72 6.92
CA ALA A 66 -2.06 -3.48 6.53
C ALA A 66 -1.50 -4.31 7.70
N ALA A 67 -1.57 -3.78 8.93
CA ALA A 67 -1.12 -4.46 10.14
C ALA A 67 -2.14 -5.48 10.70
N ALA A 68 -3.42 -5.36 10.37
CA ALA A 68 -4.52 -6.12 10.98
C ALA A 68 -4.29 -7.66 11.05
N PRO A 69 -3.71 -8.34 10.04
CA PRO A 69 -3.45 -9.78 10.12
C PRO A 69 -2.47 -10.21 11.23
N TYR A 70 -1.70 -9.27 11.78
CA TYR A 70 -0.62 -9.49 12.74
C TYR A 70 -0.96 -9.02 14.15
N LEU A 71 -2.08 -8.32 14.33
CA LEU A 71 -2.52 -7.77 15.61
C LEU A 71 -3.36 -8.78 16.40
N ALA A 72 -3.99 -8.31 17.49
CA ALA A 72 -4.91 -9.10 18.31
C ALA A 72 -6.07 -9.68 17.48
N SER A 73 -6.70 -10.74 18.01
CA SER A 73 -7.74 -11.51 17.31
C SER A 73 -8.92 -10.66 16.82
N GLU A 74 -9.27 -9.60 17.54
CA GLU A 74 -10.35 -8.68 17.15
C GLU A 74 -10.04 -7.97 15.83
N PHE A 75 -8.83 -7.42 15.67
CA PHE A 75 -8.40 -6.80 14.40
C PHE A 75 -8.40 -7.80 13.24
N VAL A 76 -7.92 -9.03 13.51
CA VAL A 76 -7.92 -10.10 12.50
C VAL A 76 -9.34 -10.46 12.09
N ALA A 77 -10.26 -10.57 13.05
CA ALA A 77 -11.67 -10.89 12.82
C ALA A 77 -12.37 -9.78 12.04
N THR A 78 -12.25 -8.51 12.45
CA THR A 78 -12.83 -7.37 11.74
C THR A 78 -12.33 -7.27 10.29
N ASN A 79 -11.02 -7.45 10.08
CA ASN A 79 -10.45 -7.43 8.73
C ASN A 79 -10.95 -8.61 7.88
N PHE A 80 -11.07 -9.82 8.46
CA PHE A 80 -11.60 -10.99 7.76
C PHE A 80 -13.09 -10.85 7.44
N ASP A 81 -13.87 -10.29 8.35
CA ASP A 81 -15.30 -10.10 8.17
C ASP A 81 -15.61 -9.26 6.94
N PHE A 82 -14.88 -8.16 6.73
CA PHE A 82 -15.06 -7.34 5.53
C PHE A 82 -14.37 -7.94 4.29
N TYR A 83 -13.05 -8.15 4.32
CA TYR A 83 -12.30 -8.53 3.11
C TYR A 83 -12.45 -10.01 2.72
N GLY A 84 -12.67 -10.89 3.69
CA GLY A 84 -12.85 -12.32 3.47
C GLY A 84 -14.32 -12.69 3.26
N ARG A 85 -15.18 -12.34 4.22
CA ARG A 85 -16.59 -12.74 4.19
C ARG A 85 -17.42 -11.86 3.27
N THR A 86 -17.43 -10.54 3.48
CA THR A 86 -18.28 -9.62 2.68
C THR A 86 -17.82 -9.52 1.23
N LEU A 87 -16.53 -9.26 0.97
CA LEU A 87 -16.03 -9.04 -0.40
C LEU A 87 -15.74 -10.33 -1.17
N SER A 88 -15.35 -11.42 -0.50
CA SER A 88 -14.91 -12.66 -1.16
C SER A 88 -15.77 -13.89 -0.85
N GLY A 89 -16.82 -13.76 -0.03
CA GLY A 89 -17.73 -14.86 0.30
C GLY A 89 -17.09 -16.01 1.11
N THR A 90 -15.89 -15.80 1.67
CA THR A 90 -15.18 -16.85 2.41
C THR A 90 -15.84 -17.08 3.77
N PRO A 91 -16.30 -18.30 4.09
CA PRO A 91 -17.13 -18.53 5.28
C PRO A 91 -16.33 -18.43 6.58
N GLN A 92 -15.07 -18.88 6.58
CA GLN A 92 -14.25 -18.96 7.79
C GLN A 92 -12.79 -18.59 7.54
N LEU A 93 -12.15 -18.05 8.58
CA LEU A 93 -10.74 -17.69 8.54
C LEU A 93 -9.86 -18.96 8.42
N ARG A 94 -8.81 -18.88 7.59
CA ARG A 94 -7.83 -19.97 7.48
C ARG A 94 -7.20 -20.29 8.84
N ALA A 95 -6.97 -21.58 9.07
CA ALA A 95 -6.22 -22.08 10.23
C ALA A 95 -4.90 -21.30 10.41
N ARG A 96 -4.48 -21.09 11.67
CA ARG A 96 -3.34 -20.22 12.00
C ARG A 96 -2.05 -20.64 11.27
N TRP A 97 -1.76 -21.93 11.21
CA TRP A 97 -0.56 -22.44 10.53
C TRP A 97 -0.54 -22.11 9.03
N LYS A 98 -1.69 -22.18 8.34
CA LYS A 98 -1.79 -21.83 6.91
C LYS A 98 -1.50 -20.34 6.66
N ARG A 99 -1.88 -19.49 7.62
CA ARG A 99 -1.56 -18.05 7.56
C ARG A 99 -0.08 -17.80 7.87
N GLY A 100 0.51 -18.59 8.77
CA GLY A 100 1.95 -18.58 9.02
C GLY A 100 2.76 -18.96 7.78
N VAL A 101 2.38 -20.03 7.08
CA VAL A 101 3.00 -20.42 5.80
C VAL A 101 2.91 -19.27 4.80
N ALA A 102 1.72 -18.69 4.59
CA ALA A 102 1.54 -17.59 3.65
C ALA A 102 2.40 -16.35 4.00
N PHE A 103 2.64 -16.09 5.28
CA PHE A 103 3.54 -15.01 5.72
C PHE A 103 5.00 -15.30 5.33
N VAL A 104 5.49 -16.50 5.65
CA VAL A 104 6.88 -16.89 5.31
C VAL A 104 7.08 -16.88 3.79
N GLU A 105 6.14 -17.42 3.02
CA GLU A 105 6.18 -17.40 1.55
C GLU A 105 6.22 -15.97 0.99
N GLY A 106 5.42 -15.06 1.56
CA GLY A 106 5.41 -13.65 1.15
C GLY A 106 6.69 -12.90 1.48
N CYS A 107 7.44 -13.33 2.50
CA CYS A 107 8.70 -12.69 2.91
C CYS A 107 9.93 -13.30 2.21
N VAL A 108 9.98 -14.63 2.12
CA VAL A 108 11.18 -15.40 1.73
C VAL A 108 10.86 -16.63 0.88
N GLY A 109 9.83 -16.55 0.01
CA GLY A 109 9.35 -17.68 -0.79
C GLY A 109 10.44 -18.37 -1.63
N GLU A 110 11.41 -17.64 -2.19
CA GLU A 110 12.52 -18.28 -2.92
C GLU A 110 13.39 -19.17 -2.02
N ALA A 111 13.64 -18.76 -0.78
CA ALA A 111 14.40 -19.55 0.17
C ALA A 111 13.61 -20.79 0.62
N VAL A 112 12.29 -20.68 0.77
CA VAL A 112 11.41 -21.81 1.05
C VAL A 112 11.42 -22.81 -0.13
N CYS A 113 11.28 -22.31 -1.36
CA CYS A 113 11.33 -23.13 -2.56
C CYS A 113 12.63 -23.91 -2.69
N ARG A 114 13.78 -23.30 -2.35
CA ARG A 114 15.09 -23.99 -2.36
C ARG A 114 15.16 -25.19 -1.41
N LEU A 115 14.43 -25.18 -0.30
CA LEU A 115 14.39 -26.32 0.63
C LEU A 115 13.37 -27.38 0.21
N TYR A 116 12.42 -27.01 -0.63
CA TYR A 116 11.34 -27.87 -1.08
C TYR A 116 11.75 -28.81 -2.23
N VAL A 117 12.67 -28.37 -3.10
CA VAL A 117 13.22 -29.15 -4.24
C VAL A 117 14.67 -29.53 -4.03
#